data_AF-A0A9X2SML7-F1
#
_entry.id   AF-A0A9X2SML7-F1
#
_cell.length_a   1.000
_cell.length_b   1.000
_cell.length_c   1.000
_cell.angle_alpha   90.00
_cell.angle_beta   90.00
_cell.angle_gamma   90.00
#
_symmetry.space_group_name_H-M   'P 1'
#
loop_
_entity.id
_entity.type
_entity.pdbx_description
1 polymer ?
#
loop_
_entity_poly.entity_id
_entity_poly.type
_entity_poly.pdbx_seq_one_letter_code
_entity_poly.pdbx_strand_id
1 'polypeptide(L)'
;MVEPFNVYSPVDVPAGELPALPRVFVSHRNLDKPLAEAVTAVLDRLGVHYWFDRDDVDSQAAAALGMVGDQQLVHAIERGVRHCTHLLGLLSAATAGSWWVPYEIGFSRSARIPVSYLVLPSIRSMAGLPEYVRLGANFWSADELVRWAGGLAEGRRGGVDGAVADGLTGFVPRLPPAPAVAELAARAVAAIGLLATPAVQATLALTRTDRFQWLPSAGGLVRDLAYDLLAPPAFHDVAAGTISAREEALLRSVAAAPTWHRVLAQAAPALSYAPDVEGWRYERYRNPPVHWLQGLTPGQLQERLHRFFVVDDLDGRSRLATREEFKEEFDRVLRDGVTGDERSLGVLLNPLFGFTPADRPVYWRVLAVQYELYHRILGTTAPPGVFDEPTSALARRVADRG
;
A
#
# COMPACT_ATOMS: atom_id res chain seq x y z
N MET A 1 29.96 -8.43 19.62
CA MET A 1 28.55 -8.36 20.03
C MET A 1 28.25 -6.90 20.26
N VAL A 2 27.38 -6.29 19.44
CA VAL A 2 26.86 -4.95 19.72
C VAL A 2 25.88 -5.15 20.87
N GLU A 3 26.08 -4.51 22.03
CA GLU A 3 25.09 -4.53 23.09
C GLU A 3 23.73 -4.13 22.49
N PRO A 4 22.66 -4.91 22.70
CA PRO A 4 21.34 -4.50 22.23
C PRO A 4 20.99 -3.20 22.95
N PHE A 5 21.10 -2.09 22.23
CA PHE A 5 20.62 -0.80 22.67
C PHE A 5 19.08 -0.83 22.59
N ASN A 6 18.43 -1.67 23.39
CA ASN A 6 17.02 -1.48 23.69
C ASN A 6 16.96 -0.27 24.59
N VAL A 7 16.38 0.81 24.08
CA VAL A 7 16.37 2.15 24.70
C VAL A 7 15.40 2.17 25.87
N TYR A 8 15.65 1.37 26.89
CA TYR A 8 15.02 1.52 28.20
C TYR A 8 15.79 2.60 28.96
N SER A 9 15.69 3.84 28.46
CA SER A 9 16.17 4.99 29.21
C SER A 9 15.06 5.45 30.15
N PRO A 10 15.28 5.47 31.48
CA PRO A 10 14.30 5.98 32.44
C PRO A 10 14.11 7.50 32.33
N VAL A 11 14.95 8.16 31.52
CA VAL A 11 14.89 9.60 31.23
C VAL A 11 14.56 9.84 29.77
N ASP A 12 13.79 10.90 29.53
CA ASP A 12 13.49 11.38 28.18
C ASP A 12 14.80 11.80 27.49
N VAL A 13 15.24 10.99 26.52
CA VAL A 13 16.37 11.33 25.65
C VAL A 13 15.89 12.33 24.59
N PRO A 14 16.56 13.49 24.43
CA PRO A 14 16.24 14.44 23.37
C PRO A 14 16.31 13.78 21.99
N ALA A 15 15.42 14.16 21.07
CA ALA A 15 15.32 13.53 19.75
C ALA A 15 16.64 13.52 18.94
N GLY A 16 17.52 14.51 19.15
CA GLY A 16 18.83 14.59 18.49
C GLY A 16 19.89 13.64 19.04
N GLU A 17 19.64 12.99 20.18
CA GLU A 17 20.55 12.04 20.83
C GLU A 17 20.12 10.58 20.65
N LEU A 18 18.90 10.35 20.15
CA LEU A 18 18.43 9.03 19.79
C LEU A 18 19.20 8.52 18.55
N PRO A 19 19.61 7.23 18.51
CA PRO A 19 20.22 6.65 17.32
C PRO A 19 19.42 6.89 16.03
N ALA A 20 20.08 6.98 14.88
CA ALA A 20 19.38 7.05 13.59
C ALA A 20 18.71 5.72 13.19
N LEU A 21 18.97 4.64 13.94
CA LEU A 21 18.45 3.30 13.66
C LEU A 21 16.93 3.22 13.88
N PRO A 22 16.21 2.47 13.02
CA PRO A 22 14.79 2.20 13.24
C PRO A 22 14.52 1.46 14.55
N ARG A 23 13.45 1.92 15.20
CA ARG A 23 12.91 1.44 16.48
C ARG A 23 11.40 1.29 16.37
N VAL A 24 10.87 0.16 16.82
CA VAL A 24 9.44 -0.18 16.74
C VAL A 24 8.82 -0.22 18.13
N PHE A 25 7.79 0.59 18.36
CA PHE A 25 6.93 0.46 19.54
C PHE A 25 5.92 -0.66 19.30
N VAL A 26 5.89 -1.69 20.16
CA VAL A 26 4.98 -2.84 20.03
C VAL A 26 3.73 -2.63 20.89
N SER A 27 2.71 -2.02 20.28
CA SER A 27 1.41 -1.77 20.92
C SER A 27 0.55 -3.03 20.89
N HIS A 28 0.07 -3.47 22.04
CA HIS A 28 -0.72 -4.71 22.15
C HIS A 28 -1.59 -4.69 23.40
N ARG A 29 -2.53 -5.63 23.51
CA ARG A 29 -3.23 -5.89 24.77
C ARG A 29 -2.50 -6.98 25.54
N ASN A 30 -2.58 -6.98 26.87
CA ASN A 30 -1.97 -8.01 27.72
C ASN A 30 -2.32 -9.47 27.32
N LEU A 31 -3.52 -9.72 26.79
CA LEU A 31 -3.91 -11.05 26.28
C LEU A 31 -3.15 -11.46 25.00
N ASP A 32 -2.63 -10.50 24.25
CA ASP A 32 -1.84 -10.70 23.04
C ASP A 32 -0.34 -10.75 23.32
N LYS A 33 0.08 -10.79 24.61
CA LYS A 33 1.48 -10.83 25.02
C LYS A 33 2.28 -11.98 24.39
N PRO A 34 1.77 -13.23 24.29
CA PRO A 34 2.50 -14.30 23.59
C PRO A 34 2.82 -13.97 22.13
N LEU A 35 1.93 -13.24 21.45
CA LEU A 35 2.20 -12.77 20.09
C LEU A 35 3.22 -11.63 20.10
N ALA A 36 3.12 -10.68 21.02
CA ALA A 36 4.11 -9.60 21.17
C ALA A 36 5.52 -10.17 21.37
N GLU A 37 5.67 -11.22 22.17
CA GLU A 37 6.93 -11.93 22.38
C GLU A 37 7.47 -12.59 21.11
N ALA A 38 6.60 -13.21 20.31
CA ALA A 38 7.00 -13.78 19.02
C ALA A 38 7.43 -12.69 18.03
N VAL A 39 6.74 -11.54 18.01
CA VAL A 39 7.06 -10.39 17.17
C VAL A 39 8.39 -9.75 17.58
N THR A 40 8.64 -9.52 18.87
CA THR A 40 9.90 -8.95 19.34
C THR A 40 11.08 -9.87 19.07
N ALA A 41 10.91 -11.19 19.21
CA ALA A 41 11.93 -12.16 18.82
C ALA A 41 12.28 -12.10 17.31
N VAL A 42 11.30 -11.80 16.46
CA VAL A 42 11.53 -11.53 15.03
C VAL A 42 12.32 -10.25 14.83
N LEU A 43 11.92 -9.15 15.47
CA LEU A 43 12.61 -7.86 15.38
C LEU A 43 14.07 -7.98 15.83
N ASP A 44 14.32 -8.68 16.95
CA ASP A 44 15.68 -8.98 17.45
C ASP A 44 16.53 -9.74 16.44
N ARG A 45 15.99 -10.81 15.84
CA ARG A 45 16.72 -11.61 14.83
C ARG A 45 17.07 -10.79 13.59
N LEU A 46 16.24 -9.81 13.25
CA LEU A 46 16.48 -8.88 12.15
C LEU A 46 17.37 -7.69 12.55
N GLY A 47 17.72 -7.57 13.84
CA GLY A 47 18.49 -6.44 14.36
C GLY A 47 17.71 -5.12 14.33
N VAL A 48 16.38 -5.18 14.37
CA VAL A 48 15.49 -4.02 14.51
C VAL A 48 15.25 -3.79 16.00
N HIS A 49 15.54 -2.58 16.46
CA HIS A 49 15.29 -2.22 17.85
C HIS A 49 13.79 -2.12 18.12
N TYR A 50 13.37 -2.41 19.36
CA TYR A 50 11.97 -2.29 19.74
C TYR A 50 11.80 -1.78 21.16
N TRP A 51 10.60 -1.31 21.45
CA TRP A 51 10.12 -1.06 22.80
C TRP A 51 8.95 -1.99 23.10
N PHE A 52 9.08 -2.73 24.21
CA PHE A 52 8.10 -3.68 24.72
C PHE A 52 7.94 -3.46 26.22
N ASP A 53 6.71 -3.16 26.65
CA ASP A 53 6.34 -2.79 28.02
C ASP A 53 6.77 -3.82 29.09
N ARG A 54 6.77 -5.12 28.75
CA ARG A 54 7.24 -6.21 29.62
C ARG A 54 8.68 -6.00 30.08
N ASP A 55 9.50 -5.46 29.20
CA ASP A 55 10.93 -5.32 29.38
C ASP A 55 11.27 -3.91 29.95
N ASP A 56 10.27 -3.01 30.06
CA ASP A 56 10.41 -1.65 30.60
C ASP A 56 10.16 -1.59 32.12
N VAL A 57 11.23 -1.42 32.89
CA VAL A 57 11.18 -1.43 34.37
C VAL A 57 10.29 -0.32 34.92
N ASP A 58 10.30 0.87 34.31
CA ASP A 58 9.48 2.02 34.75
C ASP A 58 7.99 1.73 34.59
N SER A 59 7.57 1.20 33.44
CA SER A 59 6.18 0.82 33.17
C SER A 59 5.72 -0.29 34.10
N GLN A 60 6.56 -1.32 34.34
CA GLN A 60 6.23 -2.40 35.27
C GLN A 60 6.10 -1.89 36.72
N ALA A 61 7.01 -1.01 37.16
CA ALA A 61 6.97 -0.42 38.49
C ALA A 61 5.75 0.49 38.68
N ALA A 62 5.43 1.32 37.69
CA ALA A 62 4.27 2.20 37.71
C ALA A 62 2.95 1.40 37.72
N ALA A 63 2.83 0.38 36.87
CA ALA A 63 1.65 -0.49 36.85
C ALA A 63 1.40 -1.20 38.18
N ALA A 64 2.46 -1.60 38.89
CA ALA A 64 2.37 -2.24 40.20
C ALA A 64 1.82 -1.32 41.31
N LEU A 65 1.91 0.02 41.13
CA LEU A 65 1.38 1.01 42.08
C LEU A 65 -0.12 1.30 41.89
N GLY A 66 -0.76 0.74 40.87
CA GLY A 66 -2.17 0.99 40.56
C GLY A 66 -2.45 2.48 40.33
N MET A 67 -3.56 3.00 40.87
CA MET A 67 -3.97 4.40 40.69
C MET A 67 -2.91 5.44 41.07
N VAL A 68 -2.02 5.11 42.02
CA VAL A 68 -0.93 6.01 42.45
C VAL A 68 0.16 6.12 41.38
N GLY A 69 0.28 5.11 40.52
CA GLY A 69 1.24 5.02 39.43
C GLY A 69 0.70 5.41 38.05
N ASP A 70 -0.60 5.75 37.92
CA ASP A 70 -1.22 6.00 36.62
C ASP A 70 -0.50 7.09 35.82
N GLN A 71 -0.09 8.19 36.48
CA GLN A 71 0.63 9.27 35.82
C GLN A 71 2.01 8.82 35.32
N GLN A 72 2.72 8.01 36.12
CA GLN A 72 4.03 7.45 35.78
C GLN A 72 3.91 6.45 34.63
N LEU A 73 2.85 5.64 34.62
CA LEU A 73 2.57 4.67 33.55
C LEU A 73 2.29 5.38 32.24
N VAL A 74 1.44 6.42 32.24
CA VAL A 74 1.18 7.25 31.06
C VAL A 74 2.48 7.86 30.54
N HIS A 75 3.28 8.47 31.41
CA HIS A 75 4.55 9.08 31.01
C HIS A 75 5.56 8.06 30.45
N ALA A 76 5.64 6.86 31.02
CA ALA A 76 6.53 5.80 30.54
C ALA A 76 6.13 5.33 29.14
N ILE A 77 4.83 5.12 28.90
CA ILE A 77 4.29 4.75 27.58
C ILE A 77 4.52 5.86 26.55
N GLU A 78 4.18 7.11 26.89
CA GLU A 78 4.41 8.26 26.00
C GLU A 78 5.90 8.44 25.68
N ARG A 79 6.79 8.18 26.64
CA ARG A 79 8.24 8.16 26.41
C ARG A 79 8.64 7.04 25.46
N GLY A 80 8.17 5.82 25.69
CA GLY A 80 8.42 4.67 24.82
C GLY A 80 8.02 4.94 23.37
N VAL A 81 6.83 5.52 23.16
CA VAL A 81 6.36 5.92 21.81
C VAL A 81 7.28 6.99 21.21
N ARG A 82 7.61 8.07 21.95
CA ARG A 82 8.47 9.16 21.46
C ARG A 82 9.89 8.70 21.11
N HIS A 83 10.39 7.64 21.75
CA HIS A 83 11.71 7.08 21.45
C HIS A 83 11.67 6.12 20.25
N CYS A 84 10.50 5.73 19.78
CA CYS A 84 10.36 4.87 18.60
C CYS A 84 10.19 5.68 17.31
N THR A 85 10.59 5.06 16.21
CA THR A 85 10.43 5.62 14.85
C THR A 85 9.19 5.11 14.14
N HIS A 86 8.65 3.97 14.60
CA HIS A 86 7.50 3.28 14.04
C HIS A 86 6.66 2.74 15.20
N LEU A 87 5.36 2.60 15.00
CA LEU A 87 4.48 1.81 15.88
C LEU A 87 3.93 0.62 15.11
N LEU A 88 3.99 -0.56 15.73
CA LEU A 88 3.32 -1.76 15.30
C LEU A 88 2.19 -2.11 16.28
N GLY A 89 0.94 -2.04 15.81
CA GLY A 89 -0.21 -2.45 16.59
C GLY A 89 -0.57 -3.92 16.36
N LEU A 90 -0.65 -4.70 17.42
CA LEU A 90 -1.09 -6.10 17.39
C LEU A 90 -2.60 -6.14 17.65
N LEU A 91 -3.36 -6.50 16.62
CA LEU A 91 -4.81 -6.40 16.65
C LEU A 91 -5.45 -7.79 16.61
N SER A 92 -6.14 -8.15 17.70
CA SER A 92 -6.95 -9.35 17.87
C SER A 92 -8.37 -8.99 18.33
N ALA A 93 -9.24 -9.99 18.48
CA ALA A 93 -10.58 -9.78 19.05
C ALA A 93 -10.51 -9.18 20.47
N ALA A 94 -9.44 -9.47 21.21
CA ALA A 94 -9.24 -8.91 22.55
C ALA A 94 -8.92 -7.41 22.50
N THR A 95 -8.29 -6.93 21.41
CA THR A 95 -7.90 -5.53 21.26
C THR A 95 -9.09 -4.58 21.16
N ALA A 96 -10.26 -5.05 20.68
CA ALA A 96 -11.47 -4.22 20.51
C ALA A 96 -11.95 -3.55 21.81
N GLY A 97 -11.64 -4.12 22.99
CA GLY A 97 -11.95 -3.52 24.28
C GLY A 97 -10.77 -2.84 24.97
N SER A 98 -9.68 -2.54 24.26
CA SER A 98 -8.48 -1.93 24.84
C SER A 98 -8.61 -0.41 24.83
N TRP A 99 -8.35 0.24 25.95
CA TRP A 99 -8.25 1.72 26.03
C TRP A 99 -6.85 2.21 25.66
N TRP A 100 -5.82 1.41 25.96
CA TRP A 100 -4.42 1.77 25.74
C TRP A 100 -4.02 1.74 24.27
N VAL A 101 -4.38 0.68 23.53
CA VAL A 101 -3.97 0.53 22.12
C VAL A 101 -4.47 1.70 21.25
N PRO A 102 -5.75 2.13 21.31
CA PRO A 102 -6.21 3.32 20.59
C PRO A 102 -5.50 4.61 21.03
N TYR A 103 -5.22 4.77 22.32
CA TYR A 103 -4.49 5.92 22.85
C TYR A 103 -3.06 5.99 22.29
N GLU A 104 -2.32 4.88 22.29
CA GLU A 104 -0.96 4.77 21.74
C GLU A 104 -0.92 5.05 20.23
N ILE A 105 -1.90 4.52 19.48
CA ILE A 105 -2.04 4.77 18.03
C ILE A 105 -2.32 6.26 17.79
N GLY A 106 -3.23 6.86 18.56
CA GLY A 106 -3.57 8.28 18.46
C GLY A 106 -2.37 9.18 18.77
N PHE A 107 -1.65 8.88 19.85
CA PHE A 107 -0.45 9.60 20.26
C PHE A 107 0.67 9.50 19.22
N SER A 108 0.91 8.31 18.67
CA SER A 108 1.88 8.09 17.59
C SER A 108 1.57 8.93 16.35
N ARG A 109 0.30 8.98 15.94
CA ARG A 109 -0.14 9.79 14.79
C ARG A 109 0.02 11.28 15.02
N SER A 110 -0.30 11.76 16.21
CA SER A 110 -0.04 13.14 16.62
C SER A 110 1.45 13.49 16.47
N ALA A 111 2.33 12.55 16.83
CA ALA A 111 3.78 12.67 16.69
C ALA A 111 4.31 12.41 15.26
N ARG A 112 3.44 12.15 14.27
CA ARG A 112 3.80 11.75 12.89
C ARG A 112 4.64 10.48 12.80
N ILE A 113 4.54 9.61 13.79
CA ILE A 113 5.15 8.27 13.77
C ILE A 113 4.30 7.37 12.86
N PRO A 114 4.89 6.74 11.82
CA PRO A 114 4.18 5.76 10.99
C PRO A 114 3.61 4.62 11.82
N VAL A 115 2.39 4.21 11.50
CA VAL A 115 1.67 3.15 12.20
C VAL A 115 1.28 2.05 11.23
N SER A 116 1.74 0.83 11.52
CA SER A 116 1.38 -0.40 10.80
C SER A 116 0.80 -1.41 11.79
N TYR A 117 0.12 -2.44 11.29
CA TYR A 117 -0.64 -3.37 12.12
C TYR A 117 -0.35 -4.82 11.72
N LEU A 118 -0.30 -5.72 12.72
CA LEU A 118 -0.45 -7.15 12.49
C LEU A 118 -1.87 -7.55 12.91
N VAL A 119 -2.68 -7.97 11.94
CA VAL A 119 -4.12 -8.23 12.15
C VAL A 119 -4.39 -9.73 12.18
N LEU A 120 -4.87 -10.20 13.34
CA LEU A 120 -5.16 -11.60 13.57
C LEU A 120 -6.44 -12.03 12.85
N PRO A 121 -6.53 -13.30 12.41
CA PRO A 121 -7.70 -13.83 11.71
C PRO A 121 -9.05 -13.50 12.36
N SER A 122 -9.09 -13.40 13.68
CA SER A 122 -10.29 -13.14 14.49
C SER A 122 -11.02 -11.83 14.17
N ILE A 123 -10.36 -10.83 13.56
CA ILE A 123 -10.94 -9.50 13.31
C ILE A 123 -10.74 -9.00 11.87
N ARG A 124 -10.35 -9.88 10.94
CA ARG A 124 -9.97 -9.50 9.56
C ARG A 124 -11.09 -8.95 8.68
N SER A 125 -12.34 -8.97 9.14
CA SER A 125 -13.43 -8.41 8.34
C SER A 125 -13.30 -6.89 8.27
N MET A 126 -13.61 -6.28 7.12
CA MET A 126 -13.60 -4.82 6.99
C MET A 126 -14.52 -4.14 8.01
N ALA A 127 -15.63 -4.78 8.39
CA ALA A 127 -16.53 -4.30 9.44
C ALA A 127 -15.92 -4.44 10.85
N GLY A 128 -14.94 -5.32 11.04
CA GLY A 128 -14.28 -5.58 12.32
C GLY A 128 -13.13 -4.62 12.65
N LEU A 129 -12.62 -3.87 11.66
CA LEU A 129 -11.52 -2.92 11.88
C LEU A 129 -12.05 -1.48 12.03
N PRO A 130 -11.65 -0.75 13.09
CA PRO A 130 -11.93 0.68 13.22
C PRO A 130 -11.39 1.49 12.02
N GLU A 131 -12.06 2.58 11.65
CA GLU A 131 -11.72 3.41 10.48
C GLU A 131 -10.27 3.90 10.54
N TYR A 132 -9.82 4.27 11.75
CA TYR A 132 -8.46 4.75 11.93
C TYR A 132 -7.43 3.66 11.61
N VAL A 133 -7.68 2.38 11.91
CA VAL A 133 -6.78 1.26 11.58
C VAL A 133 -6.64 1.10 10.07
N ARG A 134 -7.74 1.27 9.31
CA ARG A 134 -7.76 1.08 7.84
C ARG A 134 -6.84 2.05 7.08
N LEU A 135 -6.39 3.13 7.72
CA LEU A 135 -5.51 4.13 7.12
C LEU A 135 -4.06 3.63 6.97
N GLY A 136 -3.59 2.78 7.90
CA GLY A 136 -2.25 2.18 7.88
C GLY A 136 -2.22 0.81 7.17
N ALA A 137 -1.02 0.25 7.02
CA ALA A 137 -0.83 -1.10 6.48
C ALA A 137 -1.23 -2.17 7.49
N ASN A 138 -2.04 -3.14 7.06
CA ASN A 138 -2.57 -4.23 7.87
C ASN A 138 -1.99 -5.58 7.45
N PHE A 139 -0.85 -5.99 8.00
CA PHE A 139 -0.23 -7.27 7.66
C PHE A 139 -1.08 -8.44 8.16
N TRP A 140 -1.24 -9.46 7.31
CA TRP A 140 -2.07 -10.64 7.58
C TRP A 140 -1.26 -11.94 7.61
N SER A 141 0.04 -11.86 7.40
CA SER A 141 0.91 -13.03 7.37
C SER A 141 2.25 -12.74 8.05
N ALA A 142 2.92 -13.82 8.43
CA ALA A 142 4.28 -13.73 8.95
C ALA A 142 5.24 -13.15 7.90
N ASP A 143 5.09 -13.54 6.63
CA ASP A 143 5.89 -13.05 5.50
C ASP A 143 5.85 -11.52 5.37
N GLU A 144 4.66 -10.94 5.36
CA GLU A 144 4.47 -9.48 5.24
C GLU A 144 5.14 -8.73 6.41
N LEU A 145 4.95 -9.21 7.64
CA LEU A 145 5.54 -8.57 8.83
C LEU A 145 7.07 -8.64 8.78
N VAL A 146 7.62 -9.81 8.47
CA VAL A 146 9.05 -10.05 8.44
C VAL A 146 9.71 -9.24 7.33
N ARG A 147 9.08 -9.14 6.15
CA ARG A 147 9.53 -8.26 5.06
C ARG A 147 9.51 -6.79 5.45
N TRP A 148 8.43 -6.32 6.07
CA TRP A 148 8.33 -4.95 6.58
C TRP A 148 9.45 -4.65 7.59
N ALA A 149 9.63 -5.51 8.59
CA ALA A 149 10.69 -5.37 9.58
C ALA A 149 12.09 -5.47 8.95
N GLY A 150 12.27 -6.36 7.98
CA GLY A 150 13.51 -6.47 7.20
C GLY A 150 13.85 -5.16 6.49
N GLY A 151 12.86 -4.53 5.85
CA GLY A 151 13.02 -3.21 5.21
C GLY A 151 13.44 -2.09 6.19
N LEU A 152 13.04 -2.18 7.47
CA LEU A 152 13.54 -1.27 8.50
C LEU A 152 15.02 -1.51 8.83
N ALA A 153 15.50 -2.76 8.74
CA ALA A 153 16.89 -3.10 9.01
C ALA A 153 17.84 -2.73 7.84
N GLU A 154 17.33 -2.36 6.67
CA GLU A 154 18.08 -2.14 5.43
C GLU A 154 18.94 -0.85 5.42
N GLY A 155 19.98 -0.86 6.25
CA GLY A 155 21.37 -0.58 5.86
C GLY A 155 22.26 -1.83 5.91
N ARG A 156 21.69 -3.00 6.24
CA ARG A 156 22.37 -4.30 6.38
C ARG A 156 21.79 -5.29 5.37
N ARG A 157 22.38 -5.35 4.17
CA ARG A 157 22.00 -6.28 3.09
C ARG A 157 22.26 -7.73 3.52
N GLY A 158 21.20 -8.45 3.82
CA GLY A 158 21.18 -9.91 3.93
C GLY A 158 19.74 -10.36 3.71
N GLY A 159 19.52 -11.31 2.81
CA GLY A 159 18.18 -11.88 2.62
C GLY A 159 17.64 -12.39 3.97
N VAL A 160 16.36 -12.14 4.21
CA VAL A 160 15.72 -12.59 5.45
C VAL A 160 15.47 -14.09 5.37
N ASP A 161 16.04 -14.85 6.30
CA ASP A 161 15.82 -16.29 6.39
C ASP A 161 14.34 -16.59 6.70
N GLY A 162 13.71 -17.46 5.91
CA GLY A 162 12.33 -17.90 6.11
C GLY A 162 12.08 -18.50 7.49
N ALA A 163 13.10 -19.08 8.14
CA ALA A 163 13.00 -19.59 9.52
C ALA A 163 12.70 -18.48 10.56
N VAL A 164 12.93 -17.21 10.22
CA VAL A 164 12.56 -16.07 11.08
C VAL A 164 11.04 -16.00 11.26
N ALA A 165 10.27 -16.33 10.22
CA ALA A 165 8.81 -16.27 10.25
C ALA A 165 8.16 -17.43 11.04
N ASP A 166 8.86 -18.53 11.31
CA ASP A 166 8.26 -19.74 11.88
C ASP A 166 7.63 -19.50 13.25
N GLY A 167 8.23 -18.62 14.06
CA GLY A 167 7.71 -18.24 15.38
C GLY A 167 6.33 -17.56 15.34
N LEU A 168 5.93 -17.02 14.19
CA LEU A 168 4.65 -16.33 14.01
C LEU A 168 3.55 -17.24 13.42
N THR A 169 3.92 -18.39 12.87
CA THR A 169 2.98 -19.27 12.15
C THR A 169 1.89 -19.88 13.03
N GLY A 170 2.11 -19.91 14.36
CA GLY A 170 1.08 -20.26 15.34
C GLY A 170 0.00 -19.19 15.54
N PHE A 171 0.22 -17.96 15.08
CA PHE A 171 -0.71 -16.83 15.28
C PHE A 171 -1.31 -16.31 13.97
N VAL A 172 -0.53 -16.28 12.90
CA VAL A 172 -0.91 -15.80 11.57
C VAL A 172 -0.43 -16.78 10.50
N PRO A 173 -1.10 -16.88 9.34
CA PRO A 173 -0.63 -17.73 8.26
C PRO A 173 0.77 -17.31 7.81
N ARG A 174 1.54 -18.28 7.30
CA ARG A 174 2.90 -18.03 6.82
C ARG A 174 2.92 -17.03 5.66
N LEU A 175 2.06 -17.23 4.67
CA LEU A 175 1.92 -16.40 3.48
C LEU A 175 0.54 -15.71 3.47
N PRO A 176 0.40 -14.56 2.80
CA PRO A 176 -0.91 -14.01 2.51
C PRO A 176 -1.67 -14.94 1.55
N PRO A 177 -3.02 -14.96 1.59
CA PRO A 177 -3.79 -15.72 0.61
C PRO A 177 -3.51 -15.22 -0.80
N ALA A 178 -3.26 -16.13 -1.73
CA ALA A 178 -3.12 -15.77 -3.14
C ALA A 178 -4.45 -15.18 -3.64
N PRO A 179 -4.43 -14.00 -4.29
CA PRO A 179 -5.65 -13.38 -4.78
C PRO A 179 -6.23 -14.19 -5.95
N ALA A 180 -7.55 -14.30 -6.01
CA ALA A 180 -8.21 -14.85 -7.18
C ALA A 180 -8.28 -13.81 -8.31
N VAL A 181 -8.14 -14.24 -9.57
CA VAL A 181 -8.27 -13.37 -10.76
C VAL A 181 -9.62 -12.63 -10.74
N ALA A 182 -10.70 -13.34 -10.41
CA ALA A 182 -12.03 -12.77 -10.28
C ALA A 182 -12.13 -11.70 -9.18
N GLU A 183 -11.44 -11.87 -8.05
CA GLU A 183 -11.42 -10.88 -6.98
C GLU A 183 -10.70 -9.59 -7.42
N LEU A 184 -9.53 -9.74 -8.05
CA LEU A 184 -8.78 -8.61 -8.61
C LEU A 184 -9.60 -7.86 -9.67
N ALA A 185 -10.27 -8.59 -10.57
CA ALA A 185 -11.15 -8.00 -11.59
C ALA A 185 -12.34 -7.26 -10.96
N ALA A 186 -12.99 -7.83 -9.95
CA ALA A 186 -14.12 -7.19 -9.27
C ALA A 186 -13.71 -5.88 -8.58
N ARG A 187 -12.54 -5.86 -7.93
CA ARG A 187 -11.98 -4.64 -7.31
C ARG A 187 -11.65 -3.58 -8.36
N ALA A 188 -11.03 -3.97 -9.48
CA ALA A 188 -10.73 -3.05 -10.56
C ALA A 188 -12.01 -2.44 -11.18
N VAL A 189 -13.06 -3.24 -11.39
CA VAL A 189 -14.39 -2.77 -11.83
C VAL A 189 -14.96 -1.74 -10.84
N ALA A 190 -14.89 -2.02 -9.54
CA ALA A 190 -15.34 -1.08 -8.51
C ALA A 190 -14.52 0.22 -8.51
N ALA A 191 -13.20 0.13 -8.64
CA ALA A 191 -12.31 1.30 -8.72
C ALA A 191 -12.58 2.17 -9.95
N ILE A 192 -12.83 1.57 -11.12
CA ILE A 192 -13.25 2.27 -12.34
C ILE A 192 -14.59 2.98 -12.12
N GLY A 193 -15.56 2.30 -11.49
CA GLY A 193 -16.84 2.90 -11.12
C GLY A 193 -16.67 4.11 -10.18
N LEU A 194 -15.80 4.01 -9.18
CA LEU A 194 -15.48 5.12 -8.28
C LEU A 194 -14.86 6.30 -9.02
N LEU A 195 -13.91 6.07 -9.94
CA LEU A 195 -13.30 7.11 -10.78
C LEU A 195 -14.30 7.87 -11.65
N ALA A 196 -15.41 7.22 -12.03
CA ALA A 196 -16.50 7.86 -12.77
C ALA A 196 -17.30 8.88 -11.92
N THR A 197 -17.18 8.83 -10.59
CA THR A 197 -17.99 9.69 -9.71
C THR A 197 -17.40 11.10 -9.55
N PRO A 198 -18.23 12.16 -9.55
CA PRO A 198 -17.77 13.54 -9.32
C PRO A 198 -17.04 13.73 -7.98
N ALA A 199 -17.44 13.01 -6.94
CA ALA A 199 -16.82 13.13 -5.61
C ALA A 199 -15.36 12.66 -5.59
N VAL A 200 -15.08 11.53 -6.24
CA VAL A 200 -13.70 11.02 -6.39
C VAL A 200 -12.90 11.94 -7.31
N GLN A 201 -13.47 12.37 -8.44
CA GLN A 201 -12.81 13.33 -9.35
C GLN A 201 -12.45 14.65 -8.67
N ALA A 202 -13.34 15.18 -7.81
CA ALA A 202 -13.06 16.37 -7.02
C ALA A 202 -11.91 16.15 -6.01
N THR A 203 -11.79 14.94 -5.45
CA THR A 203 -10.68 14.58 -4.55
C THR A 203 -9.36 14.41 -5.30
N LEU A 204 -9.41 13.93 -6.55
CA LEU A 204 -8.25 13.79 -7.43
C LEU A 204 -7.85 15.08 -8.14
N ALA A 205 -8.68 16.13 -8.07
CA ALA A 205 -8.44 17.39 -8.73
C ALA A 205 -7.08 17.97 -8.31
N LEU A 206 -6.34 18.46 -9.30
CA LEU A 206 -5.06 19.10 -9.04
C LEU A 206 -5.31 20.36 -8.22
N THR A 207 -4.77 20.42 -7.00
CA THR A 207 -4.62 21.70 -6.32
C THR A 207 -3.62 22.50 -7.14
N ARG A 208 -4.04 23.63 -7.71
CA ARG A 208 -3.17 24.56 -8.43
C ARG A 208 -2.24 25.24 -7.42
N THR A 209 -1.27 24.49 -6.91
CA THR A 209 -0.13 25.04 -6.19
C THR A 209 1.00 25.14 -7.19
N ASP A 210 1.81 26.21 -7.12
CA ASP A 210 2.90 26.49 -8.06
C ASP A 210 4.06 25.45 -8.03
N ARG A 211 3.89 24.35 -7.28
CA ARG A 211 4.86 23.27 -7.16
C ARG A 211 4.28 21.99 -7.76
N PHE A 212 4.94 21.51 -8.82
CA PHE A 212 4.70 20.18 -9.36
C PHE A 212 5.05 19.14 -8.29
N GLN A 213 4.04 18.54 -7.67
CA GLN A 213 4.21 17.37 -6.80
C GLN A 213 3.90 16.11 -7.63
N TRP A 214 4.82 15.15 -7.60
CA TRP A 214 4.65 13.87 -8.31
C TRP A 214 3.61 12.96 -7.66
N LEU A 215 3.23 13.24 -6.41
CA LEU A 215 2.28 12.47 -5.62
C LEU A 215 1.37 13.42 -4.81
N PRO A 216 0.08 13.10 -4.61
CA PRO A 216 -0.87 13.99 -3.96
C PRO A 216 -0.82 13.82 -2.43
N SER A 217 -1.10 14.89 -1.68
CA SER A 217 -1.19 14.84 -0.22
C SER A 217 -2.35 13.98 0.30
N ALA A 218 -3.36 13.71 -0.54
CA ALA A 218 -4.46 12.77 -0.27
C ALA A 218 -4.04 11.33 -0.62
N GLY A 219 -2.96 10.84 -0.02
CA GLY A 219 -2.31 9.58 -0.39
C GLY A 219 -3.25 8.35 -0.32
N GLY A 220 -4.14 8.28 0.67
CA GLY A 220 -4.95 7.09 0.91
C GLY A 220 -5.83 6.64 -0.27
N LEU A 221 -6.64 7.55 -0.83
CA LEU A 221 -7.54 7.23 -1.95
C LEU A 221 -6.76 6.89 -3.22
N VAL A 222 -5.74 7.68 -3.55
CA VAL A 222 -4.92 7.48 -4.76
C VAL A 222 -4.17 6.16 -4.69
N ARG A 223 -3.59 5.83 -3.53
CA ARG A 223 -2.93 4.57 -3.25
C ARG A 223 -3.87 3.38 -3.43
N ASP A 224 -5.08 3.47 -2.89
CA ASP A 224 -6.07 2.39 -3.00
C ASP A 224 -6.56 2.19 -4.44
N LEU A 225 -6.88 3.28 -5.15
CA LEU A 225 -7.24 3.23 -6.57
C LEU A 225 -6.09 2.69 -7.43
N ALA A 226 -4.86 3.13 -7.15
CA ALA A 226 -3.67 2.66 -7.85
C ALA A 226 -3.52 1.15 -7.71
N TYR A 227 -3.65 0.63 -6.48
CA TYR A 227 -3.55 -0.80 -6.27
C TYR A 227 -4.65 -1.56 -7.02
N ASP A 228 -5.91 -1.15 -6.85
CA ASP A 228 -7.05 -1.86 -7.46
C ASP A 228 -7.00 -1.87 -9.00
N LEU A 229 -6.41 -0.86 -9.62
CA LEU A 229 -6.29 -0.76 -11.08
C LEU A 229 -5.05 -1.49 -11.65
N LEU A 230 -3.94 -1.53 -10.90
CA LEU A 230 -2.64 -2.00 -11.39
C LEU A 230 -2.24 -3.39 -10.88
N ALA A 231 -2.86 -3.86 -9.79
CA ALA A 231 -2.65 -5.21 -9.29
C ALA A 231 -3.01 -6.31 -10.31
N PRO A 232 -4.14 -6.25 -11.07
CA PRO A 232 -4.43 -7.28 -12.07
C PRO A 232 -3.38 -7.34 -13.21
N PRO A 233 -2.94 -6.22 -13.83
CA PRO A 233 -1.80 -6.21 -14.74
C PRO A 233 -0.52 -6.83 -14.18
N ALA A 234 -0.17 -6.52 -12.92
CA ALA A 234 1.02 -7.08 -12.28
C ALA A 234 0.88 -8.57 -11.98
N PHE A 235 -0.34 -9.03 -11.66
CA PHE A 235 -0.60 -10.43 -11.33
C PHE A 235 -0.36 -11.35 -12.53
N HIS A 236 -0.58 -10.88 -13.76
CA HIS A 236 -0.31 -11.65 -14.98
C HIS A 236 1.09 -12.28 -14.98
N ASP A 237 2.12 -11.53 -14.58
CA ASP A 237 3.52 -11.98 -14.69
C ASP A 237 3.86 -13.07 -13.66
N VAL A 238 3.19 -13.07 -12.51
CA VAL A 238 3.42 -14.02 -11.40
C VAL A 238 2.41 -15.17 -11.36
N ALA A 239 1.31 -15.07 -12.10
CA ALA A 239 0.25 -16.07 -12.16
C ALA A 239 0.44 -17.08 -13.30
N ALA A 240 1.49 -16.95 -14.11
CA ALA A 240 1.74 -17.84 -15.25
C ALA A 240 1.77 -19.31 -14.80
N GLY A 241 0.90 -20.13 -15.41
CA GLY A 241 0.77 -21.56 -15.10
C GLY A 241 -0.02 -21.90 -13.82
N THR A 242 -0.54 -20.92 -13.07
CA THR A 242 -1.38 -21.15 -11.88
C THR A 242 -2.86 -20.85 -12.11
N ILE A 243 -3.21 -20.25 -13.25
CA ILE A 243 -4.56 -19.87 -13.65
C ILE A 243 -4.98 -20.59 -14.94
N SER A 244 -6.26 -20.54 -15.30
CA SER A 244 -6.72 -21.13 -16.55
C SER A 244 -6.18 -20.38 -17.78
N ALA A 245 -6.01 -21.09 -18.90
CA ALA A 245 -5.55 -20.47 -20.15
C ALA A 245 -6.44 -19.31 -20.63
N ARG A 246 -7.74 -19.38 -20.32
CA ARG A 246 -8.70 -18.28 -20.60
C ARG A 246 -8.43 -17.07 -19.73
N GLU A 247 -8.24 -17.25 -18.43
CA GLU A 247 -7.91 -16.15 -17.52
C GLU A 247 -6.57 -15.52 -17.87
N GLU A 248 -5.57 -16.33 -18.21
CA GLU A 248 -4.25 -15.85 -18.64
C GLU A 248 -4.34 -14.99 -19.90
N ALA A 249 -5.09 -15.42 -20.92
CA ALA A 249 -5.29 -14.65 -22.14
C ALA A 249 -5.97 -13.30 -21.85
N LEU A 250 -7.02 -13.29 -21.02
CA LEU A 250 -7.73 -12.06 -20.65
C LEU A 250 -6.84 -11.12 -19.81
N LEU A 251 -6.09 -11.65 -18.83
CA LEU A 251 -5.17 -10.85 -18.01
C LEU A 251 -4.03 -10.27 -18.84
N ARG A 252 -3.52 -11.01 -19.83
CA ARG A 252 -2.52 -10.50 -20.77
C ARG A 252 -3.04 -9.28 -21.54
N SER A 253 -4.27 -9.34 -22.02
CA SER A 253 -4.93 -8.21 -22.69
C SER A 253 -5.17 -7.03 -21.73
N VAL A 254 -5.55 -7.30 -20.48
CA VAL A 254 -5.66 -6.27 -19.42
C VAL A 254 -4.32 -5.59 -19.16
N ALA A 255 -3.24 -6.37 -19.07
CA ALA A 255 -1.89 -5.88 -18.81
C ALA A 255 -1.32 -5.08 -20.00
N ALA A 256 -1.71 -5.43 -21.23
CA ALA A 256 -1.30 -4.71 -22.43
C ALA A 256 -2.07 -3.39 -22.64
N ALA A 257 -3.30 -3.27 -22.15
CA ALA A 257 -4.17 -2.12 -22.43
C ALA A 257 -3.56 -0.73 -22.14
N PRO A 258 -2.83 -0.51 -21.01
CA PRO A 258 -2.17 0.79 -20.76
C PRO A 258 -1.10 1.16 -21.80
N THR A 259 -0.61 0.19 -22.56
CA THR A 259 0.37 0.39 -23.63
C THR A 259 -0.26 0.76 -24.98
N TRP A 260 -1.57 0.56 -25.12
CA TRP A 260 -2.31 0.86 -26.34
C TRP A 260 -2.77 2.32 -26.44
N HIS A 261 -2.36 3.18 -25.50
CA HIS A 261 -2.87 4.54 -25.37
C HIS A 261 -2.79 5.36 -26.68
N ARG A 262 -1.73 5.22 -27.50
CA ARG A 262 -1.65 5.92 -28.80
C ARG A 262 -2.64 5.36 -29.83
N VAL A 263 -2.79 4.04 -29.89
CA VAL A 263 -3.75 3.36 -30.78
C VAL A 263 -5.18 3.75 -30.39
N LEU A 264 -5.47 3.76 -29.09
CA LEU A 264 -6.76 4.16 -28.55
C LEU A 264 -7.06 5.64 -28.80
N ALA A 265 -6.07 6.53 -28.79
CA ALA A 265 -6.23 7.92 -29.17
C ALA A 265 -6.59 8.09 -30.67
N GLN A 266 -5.99 7.29 -31.54
CA GLN A 266 -6.24 7.34 -32.99
C GLN A 266 -7.56 6.68 -33.42
N ALA A 267 -8.12 5.80 -32.58
CA ALA A 267 -9.36 5.11 -32.87
C ALA A 267 -10.56 6.08 -32.94
N ALA A 268 -11.50 5.83 -33.87
CA ALA A 268 -12.64 6.70 -34.09
C ALA A 268 -13.60 6.76 -32.87
N PRO A 269 -14.03 7.97 -32.44
CA PRO A 269 -13.60 9.27 -32.94
C PRO A 269 -12.17 9.62 -32.49
N ALA A 270 -11.31 10.07 -33.39
CA ALA A 270 -9.91 10.33 -33.04
C ALA A 270 -9.80 11.47 -32.00
N LEU A 271 -8.89 11.31 -31.04
CA LEU A 271 -8.54 12.30 -30.03
C LEU A 271 -7.21 12.95 -30.39
N SER A 272 -7.10 14.26 -30.16
CA SER A 272 -5.78 14.92 -30.19
C SER A 272 -4.96 14.45 -28.98
N TYR A 273 -3.81 13.83 -29.25
CA TYR A 273 -2.95 13.27 -28.21
C TYR A 273 -1.47 13.40 -28.60
N ALA A 274 -0.78 14.34 -27.96
CA ALA A 274 0.61 14.69 -28.22
C ALA A 274 1.35 14.92 -26.87
N PRO A 275 1.64 13.84 -26.12
CA PRO A 275 2.29 13.94 -24.81
C PRO A 275 3.77 14.32 -24.88
N ASP A 276 4.40 14.20 -26.05
CA ASP A 276 5.83 14.41 -26.28
C ASP A 276 6.11 15.83 -26.81
N VAL A 277 5.64 16.85 -26.08
CA VAL A 277 5.82 18.26 -26.45
C VAL A 277 6.97 18.91 -25.67
N GLU A 278 7.69 19.84 -26.31
CA GLU A 278 8.67 20.67 -25.59
C GLU A 278 7.97 21.49 -24.51
N GLY A 279 8.58 21.63 -23.33
CA GLY A 279 7.93 22.31 -22.21
C GLY A 279 6.70 21.57 -21.67
N TRP A 280 6.61 20.25 -21.86
CA TRP A 280 5.46 19.41 -21.49
C TRP A 280 4.89 19.68 -20.10
N ARG A 281 5.70 20.10 -19.13
CA ARG A 281 5.22 20.44 -17.78
C ARG A 281 4.16 21.54 -17.83
N TYR A 282 4.43 22.62 -18.55
CA TYR A 282 3.50 23.75 -18.69
C TYR A 282 2.28 23.34 -19.53
N GLU A 283 2.52 22.69 -20.67
CA GLU A 283 1.46 22.29 -21.59
C GLU A 283 0.48 21.27 -21.01
N ARG A 284 0.94 20.41 -20.08
CA ARG A 284 0.08 19.51 -19.32
C ARG A 284 -0.97 20.23 -18.50
N TYR A 285 -0.65 21.37 -17.89
CA TYR A 285 -1.65 22.15 -17.13
C TYR A 285 -2.52 23.00 -18.04
N ARG A 286 -1.97 23.46 -19.17
CA ARG A 286 -2.69 24.32 -20.12
C ARG A 286 -3.72 23.56 -20.94
N ASN A 287 -3.36 22.38 -21.45
CA ASN A 287 -4.25 21.52 -22.23
C ASN A 287 -4.04 20.04 -21.85
N PRO A 288 -4.52 19.64 -20.65
CA PRO A 288 -4.36 18.28 -20.13
C PRO A 288 -4.83 17.17 -21.08
N PRO A 289 -5.99 17.27 -21.76
CA PRO A 289 -6.48 16.22 -22.65
C PRO A 289 -5.48 15.78 -23.73
N VAL A 290 -4.66 16.72 -24.21
CA VAL A 290 -3.73 16.52 -25.34
C VAL A 290 -2.32 16.17 -24.88
N HIS A 291 -1.79 16.86 -23.86
CA HIS A 291 -0.36 16.82 -23.52
C HIS A 291 -0.02 15.96 -22.30
N TRP A 292 -1.01 15.47 -21.55
CA TRP A 292 -0.75 14.56 -20.44
C TRP A 292 -0.41 13.17 -20.94
N LEU A 293 0.66 12.57 -20.42
CA LEU A 293 0.98 11.16 -20.68
C LEU A 293 -0.06 10.28 -19.97
N GLN A 294 -0.89 9.60 -20.75
CA GLN A 294 -2.09 8.85 -20.31
C GLN A 294 -1.94 7.32 -20.50
N GLY A 295 -0.72 6.85 -20.71
CA GLY A 295 -0.35 5.44 -20.80
C GLY A 295 1.17 5.31 -20.71
N LEU A 296 1.69 4.10 -20.92
CA LEU A 296 3.12 3.80 -20.78
C LEU A 296 3.60 2.95 -21.94
N THR A 297 4.89 3.00 -22.25
CA THR A 297 5.48 1.97 -23.12
C THR A 297 5.48 0.62 -22.40
N PRO A 298 5.50 -0.52 -23.13
CA PRO A 298 5.53 -1.84 -22.50
C PRO A 298 6.65 -2.02 -21.46
N GLY A 299 7.89 -1.61 -21.81
CA GLY A 299 9.03 -1.70 -20.89
C GLY A 299 8.86 -0.82 -19.65
N GLN A 300 8.34 0.41 -19.81
CA GLN A 300 8.09 1.29 -18.67
C GLN A 300 7.03 0.74 -17.72
N LEU A 301 5.96 0.15 -18.28
CA LEU A 301 4.90 -0.46 -17.48
C LEU A 301 5.44 -1.66 -16.70
N GLN A 302 6.09 -2.60 -17.39
CA GLN A 302 6.60 -3.83 -16.78
C GLN A 302 7.61 -3.54 -15.66
N GLU A 303 8.59 -2.66 -15.91
CA GLU A 303 9.58 -2.24 -14.92
C GLU A 303 8.91 -1.72 -13.63
N ARG A 304 7.86 -0.89 -13.77
CA ARG A 304 7.17 -0.24 -12.66
C ARG A 304 6.24 -1.20 -11.92
N LEU A 305 5.51 -2.04 -12.65
CA LEU A 305 4.69 -3.09 -12.04
C LEU A 305 5.59 -4.04 -11.23
N HIS A 306 6.71 -4.49 -11.79
CA HIS A 306 7.63 -5.34 -11.06
C HIS A 306 8.21 -4.65 -9.82
N ARG A 307 8.57 -3.36 -9.91
CA ARG A 307 9.13 -2.60 -8.78
C ARG A 307 8.16 -2.44 -7.61
N PHE A 308 6.87 -2.23 -7.86
CA PHE A 308 5.92 -1.83 -6.81
C PHE A 308 4.87 -2.91 -6.48
N PHE A 309 4.65 -3.88 -7.36
CA PHE A 309 3.58 -4.88 -7.22
C PHE A 309 4.10 -6.31 -7.19
N VAL A 310 5.36 -6.56 -7.52
CA VAL A 310 5.96 -7.89 -7.41
C VAL A 310 6.93 -7.90 -6.25
N VAL A 311 6.76 -8.87 -5.37
CA VAL A 311 7.62 -9.10 -4.21
C VAL A 311 8.00 -10.56 -4.15
N ASP A 312 9.20 -10.84 -3.67
CA ASP A 312 9.58 -12.21 -3.33
C ASP A 312 9.10 -12.52 -1.91
N ASP A 313 8.46 -13.69 -1.76
CA ASP A 313 8.25 -14.27 -0.44
C ASP A 313 9.59 -14.65 0.20
N LEU A 314 9.56 -14.97 1.48
CA LEU A 314 10.74 -15.38 2.23
C LEU A 314 11.37 -16.70 1.73
N ASP A 315 10.72 -17.44 0.82
CA ASP A 315 11.28 -18.62 0.16
C ASP A 315 11.88 -18.27 -1.23
N GLY A 316 11.89 -16.98 -1.60
CA GLY A 316 12.42 -16.48 -2.87
C GLY A 316 11.49 -16.65 -4.06
N ARG A 317 10.21 -16.95 -3.85
CA ARG A 317 9.21 -17.04 -4.93
C ARG A 317 8.53 -15.70 -5.12
N SER A 318 8.53 -15.22 -6.35
CA SER A 318 7.82 -13.99 -6.70
C SER A 318 6.32 -14.19 -6.62
N ARG A 319 5.64 -13.21 -6.02
CA ARG A 319 4.19 -13.12 -5.89
C ARG A 319 3.74 -11.67 -6.06
N LEU A 320 2.44 -11.50 -6.17
CA LEU A 320 1.84 -10.17 -6.09
C LEU A 320 2.01 -9.64 -4.66
N ALA A 321 2.47 -8.40 -4.54
CA ALA A 321 2.42 -7.65 -3.29
C ALA A 321 0.96 -7.55 -2.84
N THR A 322 0.70 -7.70 -1.55
CA THR A 322 -0.65 -7.44 -1.03
C THR A 322 -0.97 -5.96 -1.12
N ARG A 323 -2.25 -5.61 -0.97
CA ARG A 323 -2.67 -4.19 -0.87
C ARG A 323 -1.90 -3.49 0.25
N GLU A 324 -1.68 -4.20 1.35
CA GLU A 324 -1.09 -3.62 2.56
C GLU A 324 0.43 -3.44 2.42
N GLU A 325 1.13 -4.36 1.73
CA GLU A 325 2.53 -4.16 1.34
C GLU A 325 2.70 -2.99 0.37
N PHE A 326 1.83 -2.89 -0.66
CA PHE A 326 1.84 -1.75 -1.57
C PHE A 326 1.58 -0.43 -0.83
N LYS A 327 0.66 -0.42 0.14
CA LYS A 327 0.38 0.78 0.93
C LYS A 327 1.59 1.26 1.70
N GLU A 328 2.28 0.34 2.37
CA GLU A 328 3.50 0.65 3.12
C GLU A 328 4.59 1.18 2.19
N GLU A 329 4.82 0.52 1.06
CA GLU A 329 5.82 0.94 0.09
C GLU A 329 5.49 2.32 -0.51
N PHE A 330 4.22 2.57 -0.81
CA PHE A 330 3.74 3.87 -1.29
C PHE A 330 4.01 4.97 -0.26
N ASP A 331 3.68 4.73 1.01
CA ASP A 331 3.88 5.70 2.08
C ASP A 331 5.37 5.90 2.38
N ARG A 332 6.20 4.86 2.28
CA ARG A 332 7.67 4.96 2.38
C ARG A 332 8.24 5.84 1.27
N VAL A 333 7.83 5.64 0.02
CA VAL A 333 8.26 6.49 -1.11
C VAL A 333 7.86 7.96 -0.90
N LEU A 334 6.70 8.21 -0.30
CA LEU A 334 6.27 9.56 0.05
C LEU A 334 7.10 10.21 1.17
N ARG A 335 7.48 9.43 2.19
CA ARG A 335 8.23 9.93 3.36
C ARG A 335 9.71 10.12 3.05
N ASP A 336 10.32 9.11 2.43
CA ASP A 336 11.77 8.94 2.38
C ASP A 336 12.35 9.17 0.96
N GLY A 337 11.47 9.38 -0.02
CA GLY A 337 11.72 9.24 -1.46
C GLY A 337 13.10 9.69 -1.94
N VAL A 338 13.97 8.70 -2.20
CA VAL A 338 15.07 8.87 -3.15
C VAL A 338 14.43 9.28 -4.48
N THR A 339 14.93 10.35 -5.09
CA THR A 339 14.30 11.03 -6.26
C THR A 339 13.93 10.08 -7.41
N GLY A 340 14.56 8.90 -7.52
CA GLY A 340 14.23 7.86 -8.49
C GLY A 340 12.88 7.15 -8.24
N ASP A 341 12.63 6.68 -7.01
CA ASP A 341 11.41 5.92 -6.67
C ASP A 341 10.18 6.81 -6.75
N GLU A 342 10.25 8.02 -6.23
CA GLU A 342 9.16 9.01 -6.30
C GLU A 342 8.78 9.29 -7.76
N ARG A 343 9.78 9.49 -8.63
CA ARG A 343 9.55 9.71 -10.05
C ARG A 343 8.98 8.47 -10.73
N SER A 344 9.44 7.28 -10.37
CA SER A 344 8.96 6.02 -10.93
C SER A 344 7.49 5.79 -10.60
N LEU A 345 7.13 5.95 -9.33
CA LEU A 345 5.75 5.85 -8.85
C LEU A 345 4.89 6.97 -9.43
N GLY A 346 5.37 8.21 -9.46
CA GLY A 346 4.67 9.34 -10.06
C GLY A 346 4.36 9.15 -11.55
N VAL A 347 5.26 8.52 -12.32
CA VAL A 347 5.00 8.15 -13.72
C VAL A 347 3.94 7.06 -13.83
N LEU A 348 4.00 6.04 -12.97
CA LEU A 348 3.01 4.95 -12.94
C LEU A 348 1.60 5.48 -12.64
N LEU A 349 1.50 6.44 -11.73
CA LEU A 349 0.24 7.01 -11.26
C LEU A 349 -0.19 8.26 -12.03
N ASN A 350 0.63 8.73 -12.97
CA ASN A 350 0.45 9.97 -13.72
C ASN A 350 -0.99 10.16 -14.28
N PRO A 351 -1.67 9.11 -14.78
CA PRO A 351 -3.03 9.26 -15.28
C PRO A 351 -4.10 9.52 -14.21
N LEU A 352 -3.87 9.19 -12.94
CA LEU A 352 -4.81 9.40 -11.83
C LEU A 352 -4.81 10.84 -11.30
N PHE A 353 -3.72 11.59 -11.53
CA PHE A 353 -3.61 12.98 -11.07
C PHE A 353 -4.53 13.90 -11.86
N GLY A 354 -5.40 14.65 -11.18
CA GLY A 354 -6.37 15.51 -11.83
C GLY A 354 -7.29 14.74 -12.75
N PHE A 355 -7.57 13.47 -12.44
CA PHE A 355 -8.33 12.64 -13.33
C PHE A 355 -9.78 13.13 -13.44
N THR A 356 -10.16 13.47 -14.67
CA THR A 356 -11.54 13.52 -15.13
C THR A 356 -11.59 12.84 -16.51
N PRO A 357 -12.73 12.27 -16.93
CA PRO A 357 -12.86 11.75 -18.30
C PRO A 357 -12.52 12.78 -19.39
N ALA A 358 -12.81 14.06 -19.13
CA ALA A 358 -12.51 15.15 -20.05
C ALA A 358 -11.02 15.49 -20.13
N ASP A 359 -10.32 15.52 -18.98
CA ASP A 359 -8.89 15.86 -18.90
C ASP A 359 -7.98 14.67 -19.22
N ARG A 360 -8.49 13.44 -19.12
CA ARG A 360 -7.77 12.19 -19.38
C ARG A 360 -8.54 11.27 -20.36
N PRO A 361 -8.92 11.75 -21.55
CA PRO A 361 -9.83 11.02 -22.44
C PRO A 361 -9.19 9.77 -23.06
N VAL A 362 -7.86 9.74 -23.21
CA VAL A 362 -7.13 8.55 -23.70
C VAL A 362 -7.04 7.51 -22.60
N TYR A 363 -6.71 7.90 -21.37
CA TYR A 363 -6.72 6.98 -20.23
C TYR A 363 -8.13 6.46 -19.95
N TRP A 364 -9.16 7.29 -20.16
CA TRP A 364 -10.55 6.86 -20.06
C TRP A 364 -10.90 5.73 -21.04
N ARG A 365 -10.36 5.76 -22.26
CA ARG A 365 -10.46 4.64 -23.20
C ARG A 365 -9.69 3.39 -22.75
N VAL A 366 -8.51 3.56 -22.13
CA VAL A 366 -7.76 2.44 -21.53
C VAL A 366 -8.62 1.76 -20.46
N LEU A 367 -9.18 2.55 -19.54
CA LEU A 367 -10.05 2.04 -18.48
C LEU A 367 -11.30 1.36 -19.04
N ALA A 368 -11.90 1.88 -20.12
CA ALA A 368 -13.05 1.25 -20.77
C ALA A 368 -12.72 -0.14 -21.34
N VAL A 369 -11.57 -0.27 -22.00
CA VAL A 369 -11.09 -1.58 -22.50
C VAL A 369 -10.85 -2.55 -21.35
N GLN A 370 -10.17 -2.10 -20.29
CA GLN A 370 -9.95 -2.92 -19.10
C GLN A 370 -11.27 -3.33 -18.44
N TYR A 371 -12.23 -2.42 -18.33
CA TYR A 371 -13.56 -2.67 -17.77
C TYR A 371 -14.28 -3.81 -18.51
N GLU A 372 -14.32 -3.75 -19.84
CA GLU A 372 -14.89 -4.82 -20.68
C GLU A 372 -14.18 -6.16 -20.47
N LEU A 373 -12.84 -6.17 -20.41
CA LEU A 373 -12.06 -7.38 -20.16
C LEU A 373 -12.29 -7.95 -18.75
N TYR A 374 -12.38 -7.11 -17.72
CA TYR A 374 -12.70 -7.54 -16.36
C TYR A 374 -14.09 -8.17 -16.28
N HIS A 375 -15.10 -7.60 -16.95
CA HIS A 375 -16.42 -8.23 -17.00
C HIS A 375 -16.40 -9.61 -17.67
N ARG A 376 -15.57 -9.81 -18.71
CA ARG A 376 -15.35 -11.15 -19.31
C ARG A 376 -14.68 -12.15 -18.38
N ILE A 377 -13.73 -11.69 -17.56
CA ILE A 377 -13.12 -12.49 -16.48
C ILE A 377 -14.19 -12.91 -15.47
N LEU A 378 -15.05 -11.97 -15.08
CA LEU A 378 -16.14 -12.19 -14.13
C LEU A 378 -17.30 -13.01 -14.71
N GLY A 379 -17.30 -13.31 -16.01
CA GLY A 379 -18.42 -14.00 -16.68
C GLY A 379 -19.69 -13.15 -16.75
N THR A 380 -19.56 -11.83 -16.74
CA THR A 380 -20.68 -10.86 -16.78
C THR A 380 -20.56 -9.95 -17.99
N THR A 381 -21.62 -9.18 -18.28
CA THR A 381 -21.58 -8.10 -19.26
C THR A 381 -21.35 -6.78 -18.55
N ALA A 382 -20.56 -5.89 -19.17
CA ALA A 382 -20.36 -4.54 -18.66
C ALA A 382 -21.72 -3.80 -18.62
N PRO A 383 -22.14 -3.25 -17.46
CA PRO A 383 -23.36 -2.48 -17.38
C PRO A 383 -23.22 -1.18 -18.16
N PRO A 384 -24.31 -0.69 -18.80
CA PRO A 384 -24.30 0.62 -19.43
C PRO A 384 -24.15 1.74 -18.38
N GLY A 385 -23.64 2.90 -18.81
CA GLY A 385 -23.67 4.13 -18.02
C GLY A 385 -22.41 4.49 -17.24
N VAL A 386 -21.39 3.61 -17.18
CA VAL A 386 -20.06 4.00 -16.67
C VAL A 386 -19.33 4.87 -17.69
N PHE A 387 -19.37 4.46 -18.96
CA PHE A 387 -18.74 5.15 -20.08
C PHE A 387 -19.80 5.68 -21.05
N ASP A 388 -19.47 6.71 -21.83
CA ASP A 388 -20.31 7.13 -22.95
C ASP A 388 -20.38 6.04 -24.04
N GLU A 389 -21.37 6.13 -24.93
CA GLU A 389 -21.59 5.11 -25.96
C GLU A 389 -20.41 4.99 -26.94
N PRO A 390 -19.81 6.08 -27.47
CA PRO A 390 -18.63 5.98 -28.32
C PRO A 390 -17.45 5.24 -27.67
N THR A 391 -17.17 5.53 -26.40
CA THR A 391 -16.08 4.89 -25.64
C THR A 391 -16.39 3.43 -25.36
N SER A 392 -17.62 3.11 -24.97
CA SER A 392 -18.06 1.73 -24.74
C SER A 392 -18.00 0.89 -26.03
N ALA A 393 -18.47 1.45 -27.14
CA ALA A 393 -18.42 0.78 -28.44
C ALA A 393 -16.99 0.55 -28.92
N LEU A 394 -16.07 1.49 -28.67
CA LEU A 394 -14.64 1.29 -28.93
C LEU A 394 -14.08 0.17 -28.06
N ALA A 395 -14.35 0.19 -26.76
CA ALA A 395 -13.83 -0.78 -25.81
C ALA A 395 -14.22 -2.21 -26.19
N ARG A 396 -15.51 -2.45 -26.51
CA ARG A 396 -15.99 -3.76 -26.99
C ARG A 396 -15.23 -4.25 -28.22
N ARG A 397 -15.09 -3.40 -29.25
CA ARG A 397 -14.37 -3.74 -30.48
C ARG A 397 -12.90 -4.08 -30.25
N VAL A 398 -12.24 -3.40 -29.30
CA VAL A 398 -10.83 -3.66 -28.96
C VAL A 398 -10.71 -4.94 -28.14
N ALA A 399 -11.57 -5.12 -27.14
CA ALA A 399 -11.59 -6.31 -26.29
C ALA A 399 -11.96 -7.60 -27.06
N ASP A 400 -12.66 -7.50 -28.19
CA ASP A 400 -12.96 -8.64 -29.08
C ASP A 400 -11.77 -9.08 -29.95
N ARG A 401 -10.72 -8.26 -30.07
CA ARG A 401 -9.57 -8.54 -30.94
C ARG A 401 -8.35 -9.06 -30.20
N GLY A 402 -8.26 -8.83 -28.89
CA GLY A 402 -7.18 -9.29 -28.03
C GLY A 402 -7.67 -10.43 -27.16
#